data_AF-A0A813JFT0-F1
#
_entry.id   AF-A0A813JFT0-F1
#
_cell.length_a   1.000
_cell.length_b   1.000
_cell.length_c   1.000
_cell.angle_alpha   90.00
_cell.angle_beta   90.00
_cell.angle_gamma   90.00
#
_symmetry.space_group_name_H-M   'P 1'
#
loop_
_entity.id
_entity.type
_entity.pdbx_description
1 polymer ?
#
loop_
_entity_poly.entity_id
_entity_poly.type
_entity_poly.pdbx_seq_one_letter_code
_entity_poly.pdbx_strand_id
1 'polypeptide(L)'
;MFVTVAPRRTRSRWLRGAVAVAVATFTASLATRSGSRLASTACPFVGTPRLGQATSSLALNAAWSEPAPEPLRGPKCAQRRATVLSLVFHGASWTGAGATAVAALEPVDVAPERVWLDMSAIEILSRSEAALADALKNWSRVAADGDSIRRVLGTVGATSPVYALPRAMRSLTAENFDILEQTEAVEFHLRQADFLAYSANFADSSGAACPEAPRVAGRAPPRRRSCAGLYLEDTRAEVQALEDEVRKLKLILLPEPAGGVATAGNGV
;
A
#
# COMPACT_ATOMS: atom_id res chain seq x y z
N MET A 1 -30.28 0.51 -44.13
CA MET A 1 -31.28 1.09 -43.21
C MET A 1 -30.52 1.64 -42.00
N PHE A 2 -30.45 2.96 -41.86
CA PHE A 2 -29.81 3.62 -40.71
C PHE A 2 -30.88 4.01 -39.71
N VAL A 3 -30.84 3.44 -38.50
CA VAL A 3 -31.72 3.81 -37.40
C VAL A 3 -30.95 4.76 -36.48
N THR A 4 -31.20 6.05 -36.63
CA THR A 4 -30.77 7.10 -35.71
C THR A 4 -31.64 7.08 -34.46
N VAL A 5 -31.07 6.74 -33.31
CA VAL A 5 -31.72 6.81 -31.99
C VAL A 5 -31.32 8.13 -31.32
N ALA A 6 -32.30 8.98 -31.02
CA ALA A 6 -32.11 10.26 -30.33
C ALA A 6 -31.93 10.07 -28.81
N PRO A 7 -31.11 10.90 -28.13
CA PRO A 7 -30.90 10.79 -26.70
C PRO A 7 -32.04 11.45 -25.90
N ARG A 8 -32.62 10.69 -24.98
CA ARG A 8 -33.68 11.10 -24.05
C ARG A 8 -33.06 11.88 -22.89
N ARG A 9 -33.17 13.22 -22.89
CA ARG A 9 -32.76 14.08 -21.78
C ARG A 9 -33.77 13.99 -20.62
N THR A 10 -33.39 13.32 -19.54
CA THR A 10 -34.11 13.41 -18.25
C THR A 10 -33.61 14.61 -17.47
N ARG A 11 -34.53 15.56 -17.18
CA ARG A 11 -34.28 16.70 -16.29
C ARG A 11 -34.54 16.25 -14.85
N SER A 12 -33.49 16.07 -14.05
CA SER A 12 -33.62 15.94 -12.60
C SER A 12 -33.50 17.33 -11.95
N ARG A 13 -34.62 17.84 -11.46
CA ARG A 13 -34.68 18.96 -10.51
C ARG A 13 -34.32 18.40 -9.14
N TRP A 14 -33.16 18.75 -8.60
CA TRP A 14 -32.84 18.52 -7.20
C TRP A 14 -32.96 19.81 -6.40
N LEU A 15 -33.76 19.71 -5.36
CA LEU A 15 -34.07 20.72 -4.34
C LEU A 15 -32.80 21.08 -3.56
N ARG A 16 -32.51 22.38 -3.45
CA ARG A 16 -31.48 22.90 -2.56
C ARG A 16 -32.04 22.95 -1.14
N GLY A 17 -31.71 21.96 -0.32
CA GLY A 17 -31.90 22.01 1.12
C GLY A 17 -30.72 22.73 1.77
N ALA A 18 -31.00 23.84 2.46
CA ALA A 18 -30.01 24.56 3.26
C ALA A 18 -29.69 23.76 4.53
N VAL A 19 -28.43 23.38 4.71
CA VAL A 19 -27.92 22.77 5.94
C VAL A 19 -27.24 23.86 6.77
N ALA A 20 -27.81 24.18 7.92
CA ALA A 20 -27.20 25.06 8.91
C ALA A 20 -26.07 24.31 9.63
N VAL A 21 -24.84 24.78 9.50
CA VAL A 21 -23.67 24.25 10.20
C VAL A 21 -23.52 24.97 11.53
N ALA A 22 -23.78 24.27 12.63
CA ALA A 22 -23.47 24.73 13.98
C ALA A 22 -21.97 24.49 14.25
N VAL A 23 -21.19 25.57 14.34
CA VAL A 23 -19.77 25.54 14.71
C VAL A 23 -19.67 25.55 16.23
N ALA A 24 -19.38 24.40 16.84
CA ALA A 24 -19.03 24.31 18.25
C ALA A 24 -17.51 24.43 18.41
N THR A 25 -17.04 25.55 18.94
CA THR A 25 -15.65 25.78 19.33
C THR A 25 -15.32 24.96 20.58
N PHE A 26 -14.47 23.95 20.44
CA PHE A 26 -13.94 23.15 21.54
C PHE A 26 -12.52 23.63 21.88
N THR A 27 -12.39 24.39 22.97
CA THR A 27 -11.09 24.80 23.53
C THR A 27 -10.57 23.71 24.46
N ALA A 28 -9.58 22.94 24.01
CA ALA A 28 -8.86 21.99 24.84
C ALA A 28 -7.53 22.59 25.32
N SER A 29 -7.36 22.68 26.63
CA SER A 29 -6.14 23.12 27.31
C SER A 29 -5.00 22.11 27.14
N LEU A 30 -3.84 22.58 26.69
CA LEU A 30 -2.59 21.83 26.65
C LEU A 30 -1.97 21.74 28.06
N ALA A 31 -1.81 20.53 28.58
CA ALA A 31 -0.92 20.26 29.71
C ALA A 31 0.42 19.73 29.18
N THR A 32 1.42 20.61 29.11
CA THR A 32 2.81 20.26 28.83
C THR A 32 3.43 19.54 30.02
N ARG A 33 3.76 18.25 29.87
CA ARG A 33 4.62 17.53 30.81
C ARG A 33 5.93 17.17 30.11
N SER A 34 6.92 18.05 30.32
CA SER A 34 8.32 17.84 29.98
C SER A 34 8.92 16.80 30.92
N GLY A 35 9.58 15.79 30.37
CA GLY A 35 10.17 14.68 31.11
C GLY A 35 11.37 14.10 30.39
N SER A 36 12.46 14.87 30.36
CA SER A 36 13.77 14.44 29.86
C SER A 36 14.37 13.37 30.78
N ARG A 37 14.60 12.15 30.27
CA ARG A 37 15.57 11.20 30.85
C ARG A 37 16.45 10.63 29.76
N LEU A 38 17.64 11.19 29.67
CA LEU A 38 18.80 10.61 29.01
C LEU A 38 19.29 9.44 29.87
N ALA A 39 19.26 8.23 29.33
CA ALA A 39 20.00 7.09 29.88
C ALA A 39 20.83 6.46 28.76
N SER A 40 22.12 6.77 28.79
CA SER A 40 23.18 6.23 27.96
C SER A 40 23.91 5.17 28.76
N THR A 41 23.77 3.90 28.41
CA THR A 41 24.64 2.78 28.84
C THR A 41 24.47 1.66 27.80
N ALA A 42 25.39 1.53 26.85
CA ALA A 42 26.56 0.63 26.88
C ALA A 42 26.19 -0.85 26.69
N CYS A 43 26.63 -1.43 25.56
CA CYS A 43 26.52 -2.84 25.24
C CYS A 43 27.50 -3.68 26.08
N PRO A 44 27.06 -4.76 26.76
CA PRO A 44 27.93 -5.88 27.11
C PRO A 44 27.82 -6.96 26.02
N PHE A 45 28.92 -7.36 25.40
CA PHE A 45 29.95 -8.29 25.86
C PHE A 45 29.65 -9.74 25.42
N VAL A 46 30.60 -10.24 24.63
CA VAL A 46 30.66 -11.54 23.98
C VAL A 46 30.89 -12.63 25.03
N GLY A 47 30.12 -13.72 24.95
CA GLY A 47 30.32 -14.91 25.77
C GLY A 47 29.94 -16.19 25.02
N THR A 48 30.95 -16.95 24.61
CA THR A 48 30.93 -18.42 24.45
C THR A 48 32.09 -18.96 25.31
N PRO A 49 32.23 -20.27 25.63
CA PRO A 49 31.53 -21.46 25.12
C PRO A 49 31.10 -22.49 26.20
N ARG A 50 30.37 -23.56 25.82
CA ARG A 50 30.74 -24.99 26.07
C ARG A 50 29.65 -26.03 25.76
N LEU A 51 30.08 -27.06 25.02
CA LEU A 51 29.90 -28.51 25.18
C LEU A 51 28.51 -29.10 25.49
N GLY A 52 28.02 -29.91 24.55
CA GLY A 52 27.05 -30.98 24.77
C GLY A 52 27.05 -31.97 23.60
N GLN A 53 27.73 -33.11 23.76
CA GLN A 53 27.58 -34.30 22.93
C GLN A 53 26.46 -35.19 23.50
N ALA A 54 25.59 -35.73 22.63
CA ALA A 54 24.88 -37.02 22.73
C ALA A 54 24.06 -37.20 21.43
N THR A 55 24.56 -37.93 20.43
CA THR A 55 24.29 -39.35 20.08
C THR A 55 22.84 -39.73 19.78
N SER A 56 22.66 -40.25 18.55
CA SER A 56 21.64 -41.19 18.06
C SER A 56 20.23 -40.61 17.85
N SER A 57 19.64 -40.62 16.65
CA SER A 57 19.19 -41.83 15.95
C SER A 57 18.75 -41.53 14.50
N LEU A 58 18.84 -42.55 13.66
CA LEU A 58 18.39 -42.65 12.26
C LEU A 58 17.02 -42.01 11.93
N ALA A 59 16.99 -41.17 10.90
CA ALA A 59 15.86 -41.09 9.96
C ALA A 59 16.32 -40.46 8.64
N LEU A 60 16.11 -41.18 7.53
CA LEU A 60 16.26 -40.69 6.18
C LEU A 60 15.39 -39.44 5.99
N ASN A 61 16.00 -38.31 5.62
CA ASN A 61 15.33 -37.27 4.85
C ASN A 61 16.33 -36.61 3.90
N ALA A 62 15.86 -36.43 2.68
CA ALA A 62 16.63 -35.98 1.53
C ALA A 62 17.28 -34.61 1.76
N ALA A 63 18.51 -34.51 1.28
CA ALA A 63 19.46 -33.43 1.45
C ALA A 63 18.89 -32.05 1.07
N TRP A 64 18.59 -31.25 2.09
CA TRP A 64 18.77 -29.80 2.04
C TRP A 64 20.03 -29.51 2.84
N SER A 65 21.15 -29.33 2.14
CA SER A 65 22.39 -28.86 2.75
C SER A 65 22.23 -27.38 3.05
N GLU A 66 21.91 -27.04 4.29
CA GLU A 66 22.01 -25.66 4.77
C GLU A 66 23.48 -25.22 4.69
N PRO A 67 23.82 -24.13 3.98
CA PRO A 67 25.16 -23.57 4.05
C PRO A 67 25.41 -23.04 5.46
N ALA A 68 26.55 -23.43 6.04
CA ALA A 68 26.99 -22.97 7.34
C ALA A 68 26.98 -21.43 7.43
N PRO A 69 26.53 -20.82 8.54
CA PRO A 69 26.53 -19.38 8.68
C PRO A 69 27.97 -18.85 8.68
N GLU A 70 28.32 -18.05 7.69
CA GLU A 70 29.55 -17.25 7.73
C GLU A 70 29.48 -16.28 8.94
N PRO A 71 30.59 -16.10 9.68
CA PRO A 71 30.63 -15.13 10.77
C PRO A 71 30.45 -13.72 10.20
N LEU A 72 29.27 -13.14 10.48
CA LEU A 72 28.95 -11.74 10.19
C LEU A 72 30.04 -10.81 10.76
N ARG A 73 30.82 -10.20 9.87
CA ARG A 73 31.67 -9.06 10.22
C ARG A 73 30.77 -7.93 10.71
N GLY A 74 30.81 -7.66 12.00
CA GLY A 74 29.98 -6.66 12.65
C GLY A 74 30.12 -5.26 12.02
N PRO A 75 29.03 -4.49 11.95
CA PRO A 75 29.07 -3.11 11.46
C PRO A 75 29.91 -2.24 12.41
N LYS A 76 30.81 -1.44 11.83
CA LYS A 76 31.49 -0.37 12.54
C LYS A 76 30.44 0.67 12.93
N CYS A 77 30.16 0.81 14.23
CA CYS A 77 29.36 1.91 14.77
C CYS A 77 30.03 3.25 14.45
N ALA A 78 29.66 3.86 13.33
CA ALA A 78 30.02 5.21 12.98
C ALA A 78 29.13 6.18 13.77
N GLN A 79 29.66 6.56 14.93
CA GLN A 79 29.19 7.59 15.83
C GLN A 79 29.05 8.93 15.07
N ARG A 80 27.84 9.30 14.64
CA ARG A 80 27.54 10.66 14.16
C ARG A 80 26.65 11.39 15.15
N ARG A 81 27.21 12.50 15.60
CA ARG A 81 26.80 13.38 16.70
C ARG A 81 25.43 14.00 16.45
N ALA A 82 24.62 13.99 17.49
CA ALA A 82 23.42 14.82 17.60
C ALA A 82 23.81 16.30 17.54
N THR A 83 23.21 17.04 16.61
CA THR A 83 23.26 18.51 16.59
C THR A 83 21.90 18.99 17.08
N VAL A 84 21.81 19.16 18.40
CA VAL A 84 20.77 19.92 19.08
C VAL A 84 21.28 21.35 19.11
N LEU A 85 20.55 22.32 18.55
CA LEU A 85 20.36 23.66 19.13
C LEU A 85 19.64 24.61 18.15
N SER A 86 18.70 25.35 18.75
CA SER A 86 18.28 26.71 18.38
C SER A 86 17.39 26.88 17.14
N LEU A 87 16.09 27.03 17.37
CA LEU A 87 15.36 28.14 16.76
C LEU A 87 14.37 28.72 17.76
N VAL A 88 14.66 29.98 18.06
CA VAL A 88 14.15 30.82 19.13
C VAL A 88 12.79 31.39 18.75
N PHE A 89 11.89 31.36 19.74
CA PHE A 89 10.68 32.15 19.86
C PHE A 89 10.77 33.53 19.17
N HIS A 90 10.06 33.71 18.06
CA HIS A 90 9.63 35.03 17.62
C HIS A 90 8.13 35.16 17.89
N GLY A 91 7.83 35.69 19.07
CA GLY A 91 6.50 36.23 19.37
C GLY A 91 6.29 37.50 18.58
N ALA A 92 5.48 37.43 17.52
CA ALA A 92 4.90 38.59 16.87
C ALA A 92 3.44 38.69 17.28
N SER A 93 3.17 39.58 18.23
CA SER A 93 1.82 40.01 18.61
C SER A 93 1.20 40.81 17.46
N TRP A 94 0.39 40.15 16.64
CA TRP A 94 -0.49 40.81 15.68
C TRP A 94 -1.81 41.15 16.37
N THR A 95 -1.89 42.34 16.97
CA THR A 95 -3.14 42.99 17.34
C THR A 95 -3.50 43.97 16.22
N GLY A 96 -4.28 43.49 15.25
CA GLY A 96 -4.80 44.28 14.14
C GLY A 96 -6.27 43.95 13.92
N ALA A 97 -7.13 44.77 14.52
CA ALA A 97 -8.57 44.75 14.33
C ALA A 97 -8.95 45.25 12.93
N GLY A 98 -10.00 44.65 12.37
CA GLY A 98 -10.82 45.30 11.33
C GLY A 98 -10.79 44.65 9.96
N ALA A 99 -11.70 43.69 9.75
CA ALA A 99 -12.67 43.69 8.65
C ALA A 99 -13.34 42.31 8.63
N THR A 100 -14.64 42.30 8.88
CA THR A 100 -15.54 41.17 8.63
C THR A 100 -15.65 40.93 7.13
N ALA A 101 -14.58 40.40 6.52
CA ALA A 101 -14.68 39.77 5.22
C ALA A 101 -15.30 38.39 5.48
N VAL A 102 -16.63 38.34 5.44
CA VAL A 102 -17.34 37.11 5.10
C VAL A 102 -17.04 36.85 3.63
N ALA A 103 -15.79 36.52 3.34
CA ALA A 103 -15.41 35.95 2.07
C ALA A 103 -16.28 34.70 1.97
N ALA A 104 -17.22 34.73 1.02
CA ALA A 104 -17.99 33.57 0.65
C ALA A 104 -16.98 32.43 0.51
N LEU A 105 -17.02 31.50 1.46
CA LEU A 105 -16.25 30.27 1.39
C LEU A 105 -16.72 29.64 0.09
N GLU A 106 -15.95 29.84 -0.98
CA GLU A 106 -16.14 29.06 -2.19
C GLU A 106 -16.18 27.61 -1.72
N PRO A 107 -17.17 26.82 -2.20
CA PRO A 107 -17.29 25.44 -1.77
C PRO A 107 -15.92 24.82 -1.95
N VAL A 108 -15.28 24.49 -0.83
CA VAL A 108 -14.00 23.79 -0.85
C VAL A 108 -14.31 22.54 -1.64
N ASP A 109 -13.81 22.47 -2.87
CA ASP A 109 -13.94 21.30 -3.71
C ASP A 109 -13.38 20.15 -2.89
N VAL A 110 -14.30 19.39 -2.30
CA VAL A 110 -13.99 18.28 -1.42
C VAL A 110 -13.10 17.41 -2.27
N ALA A 111 -11.84 17.26 -1.84
CA ALA A 111 -10.82 16.58 -2.63
C ALA A 111 -11.46 15.31 -3.22
N PRO A 112 -11.38 15.09 -4.55
CA PRO A 112 -12.07 13.99 -5.23
C PRO A 112 -11.72 12.60 -4.66
N GLU A 113 -10.70 12.55 -3.79
CA GLU A 113 -10.29 11.48 -2.90
C GLU A 113 -11.40 10.79 -2.08
N ARG A 114 -12.58 11.40 -1.86
CA ARG A 114 -13.67 10.75 -1.13
C ARG A 114 -14.64 9.93 -1.97
N VAL A 115 -14.56 10.01 -3.31
CA VAL A 115 -15.53 9.33 -4.19
C VAL A 115 -15.55 7.80 -3.95
N TRP A 116 -14.41 7.21 -3.59
CA TRP A 116 -14.30 5.77 -3.31
C TRP A 116 -15.00 5.36 -2.00
N LEU A 117 -15.15 6.27 -1.05
CA LEU A 117 -15.68 5.97 0.28
C LEU A 117 -17.21 5.83 0.30
N ASP A 118 -17.88 6.35 -0.73
CA ASP A 118 -19.33 6.28 -0.88
C ASP A 118 -19.78 5.13 -1.80
N MET A 119 -18.83 4.42 -2.42
CA MET A 119 -19.08 3.27 -3.27
C MET A 119 -19.37 2.01 -2.45
N SER A 120 -20.09 1.06 -3.07
CA SER A 120 -20.24 -0.28 -2.49
C SER A 120 -18.92 -1.04 -2.49
N ALA A 121 -18.74 -1.98 -1.56
CA ALA A 121 -17.54 -2.79 -1.47
C ALA A 121 -17.26 -3.59 -2.77
N ILE A 122 -18.31 -4.06 -3.43
CA ILE A 122 -18.24 -4.79 -4.71
C ILE A 122 -17.76 -3.87 -5.86
N GLU A 123 -18.22 -2.62 -5.88
CA GLU A 123 -17.76 -1.65 -6.88
C GLU A 123 -16.28 -1.28 -6.66
N ILE A 124 -15.87 -1.07 -5.40
CA ILE A 124 -14.47 -0.82 -5.04
C ILE A 124 -13.58 -1.97 -5.51
N LEU A 125 -13.99 -3.22 -5.27
CA LEU A 125 -13.28 -4.41 -5.74
C LEU A 125 -13.09 -4.41 -7.25
N SER A 126 -14.17 -4.20 -8.00
CA SER A 126 -14.15 -4.21 -9.47
C SER A 126 -13.27 -3.11 -10.05
N ARG A 127 -13.30 -1.90 -9.46
CA ARG A 127 -12.44 -0.79 -9.88
C ARG A 127 -10.98 -0.98 -9.49
N SER A 128 -10.72 -1.61 -8.34
CA SER A 128 -9.37 -1.94 -7.89
C SER A 128 -8.74 -2.99 -8.80
N GLU A 129 -9.46 -4.06 -9.15
CA GLU A 129 -9.03 -5.06 -10.14
C GLU A 129 -8.63 -4.39 -11.47
N ALA A 130 -9.49 -3.53 -12.02
CA ALA A 130 -9.21 -2.83 -13.27
C ALA A 130 -7.98 -1.91 -13.18
N ALA A 131 -7.80 -1.21 -12.05
CA ALA A 131 -6.63 -0.37 -11.82
C ALA A 131 -5.33 -1.19 -11.72
N LEU A 132 -5.35 -2.32 -11.03
CA LEU A 132 -4.21 -3.24 -10.92
C LEU A 132 -3.87 -3.85 -12.29
N ALA A 133 -4.87 -4.31 -13.04
CA ALA A 133 -4.69 -4.85 -14.38
C ALA A 133 -4.12 -3.81 -15.36
N ASP A 134 -4.59 -2.56 -15.31
CA ASP A 134 -4.03 -1.47 -16.13
C ASP A 134 -2.58 -1.16 -15.75
N ALA A 135 -2.27 -1.16 -14.45
CA ALA A 135 -0.90 -0.96 -13.97
C ALA A 135 0.04 -2.07 -14.44
N LEU A 136 -0.38 -3.34 -14.38
CA LEU A 136 0.38 -4.49 -14.87
C LEU A 136 0.60 -4.46 -16.38
N LYS A 137 -0.40 -4.01 -17.14
CA LYS A 137 -0.32 -3.81 -18.59
C LYS A 137 0.65 -2.68 -18.96
N ASN A 138 0.62 -1.59 -18.20
CA ASN A 138 1.44 -0.40 -18.43
C ASN A 138 2.67 -0.35 -17.49
N TRP A 139 3.17 -1.51 -17.05
CA TRP A 139 4.17 -1.60 -15.97
C TRP A 139 5.42 -0.75 -16.23
N SER A 140 5.92 -0.73 -17.46
CA SER A 140 7.10 0.07 -17.82
C SER A 140 6.92 1.58 -17.61
N ARG A 141 5.68 2.08 -17.66
CA ARG A 141 5.35 3.47 -17.38
C ARG A 141 5.15 3.71 -15.88
N VAL A 142 4.56 2.76 -15.17
CA VAL A 142 4.25 2.87 -13.74
C VAL A 142 5.50 2.69 -12.89
N ALA A 143 6.37 1.75 -13.24
CA ALA A 143 7.60 1.41 -12.52
C ALA A 143 8.77 2.36 -12.83
N ALA A 144 8.48 3.65 -13.06
CA ALA A 144 9.51 4.68 -13.18
C ALA A 144 10.27 4.86 -11.86
N ASP A 145 9.55 4.80 -10.74
CA ASP A 145 10.07 4.76 -9.38
C ASP A 145 9.10 4.01 -8.45
N GLY A 146 9.51 3.80 -7.21
CA GLY A 146 8.68 3.13 -6.21
C GLY A 146 7.48 3.97 -5.77
N ASP A 147 7.59 5.30 -5.73
CA ASP A 147 6.48 6.18 -5.31
C ASP A 147 5.31 6.15 -6.31
N SER A 148 5.61 6.07 -7.60
CA SER A 148 4.61 5.93 -8.68
C SER A 148 3.78 4.67 -8.51
N ILE A 149 4.41 3.55 -8.16
CA ILE A 149 3.69 2.31 -7.84
C ILE A 149 2.83 2.48 -6.59
N ARG A 150 3.36 3.12 -5.53
CA ARG A 150 2.62 3.35 -4.27
C ARG A 150 1.38 4.23 -4.45
N ARG A 151 1.42 5.17 -5.41
CA ARG A 151 0.23 5.96 -5.81
C ARG A 151 -0.83 5.11 -6.49
N VAL A 152 -0.42 4.15 -7.33
CA VAL A 152 -1.33 3.17 -7.93
C VAL A 152 -1.91 2.23 -6.88
N LEU A 153 -1.10 1.78 -5.91
CA LEU A 153 -1.57 0.98 -4.77
C LEU A 153 -2.45 1.78 -3.80
N GLY A 154 -2.51 3.10 -3.94
CA GLY A 154 -3.26 3.97 -3.04
C GLY A 154 -2.67 4.04 -1.63
N THR A 155 -1.40 3.69 -1.44
CA THR A 155 -0.71 3.86 -0.15
C THR A 155 -0.10 5.26 -0.01
N VAL A 156 0.04 5.98 -1.13
CA VAL A 156 0.41 7.39 -1.19
C VAL A 156 -0.69 8.17 -1.92
N GLY A 157 -1.44 8.97 -1.16
CA GLY A 157 -2.62 9.71 -1.64
C GLY A 157 -3.88 8.84 -1.71
N ALA A 158 -5.01 9.44 -2.07
CA ALA A 158 -6.31 8.75 -2.15
C ALA A 158 -6.94 8.79 -3.55
N THR A 159 -6.12 8.95 -4.59
CA THR A 159 -6.58 9.01 -5.98
C THR A 159 -6.87 7.64 -6.59
N SER A 160 -6.25 6.57 -6.08
CA SER A 160 -6.46 5.21 -6.59
C SER A 160 -7.64 4.51 -5.89
N PRO A 161 -8.48 3.74 -6.60
CA PRO A 161 -9.52 2.93 -5.96
C PRO A 161 -8.95 1.89 -4.98
N VAL A 162 -7.70 1.45 -5.17
CA VAL A 162 -7.03 0.48 -4.29
C VAL A 162 -6.87 1.01 -2.85
N TYR A 163 -6.85 2.34 -2.67
CA TYR A 163 -6.88 2.98 -1.35
C TYR A 163 -8.07 2.52 -0.49
N ALA A 164 -9.23 2.32 -1.11
CA ALA A 164 -10.45 1.92 -0.41
C ALA A 164 -10.56 0.40 -0.19
N LEU A 165 -9.63 -0.39 -0.74
CA LEU A 165 -9.67 -1.85 -0.70
C LEU A 165 -9.69 -2.41 0.74
N PRO A 166 -8.84 -1.96 1.71
CA PRO A 166 -8.88 -2.47 3.09
C PRO A 166 -10.19 -2.16 3.82
N ARG A 167 -10.91 -1.10 3.41
CA ARG A 167 -12.25 -0.82 3.94
C ARG A 167 -13.29 -1.77 3.32
N ALA A 168 -13.21 -1.98 2.01
CA ALA A 168 -14.10 -2.91 1.32
C ALA A 168 -13.96 -4.33 1.90
N MET A 169 -12.72 -4.79 2.17
CA MET A 169 -12.46 -6.10 2.75
C MET A 169 -13.15 -6.25 4.11
N ARG A 170 -12.95 -5.29 5.03
CA ARG A 170 -13.60 -5.29 6.34
C ARG A 170 -15.13 -5.33 6.26
N SER A 171 -15.73 -4.63 5.28
CA SER A 171 -17.19 -4.67 5.07
C SER A 171 -17.65 -6.05 4.61
N LEU A 172 -16.95 -6.64 3.63
CA LEU A 172 -17.30 -7.93 3.05
C LEU A 172 -17.12 -9.06 4.07
N THR A 173 -16.04 -9.05 4.85
CA THR A 173 -15.81 -10.04 5.91
C THR A 173 -16.88 -9.97 7.01
N ALA A 174 -17.41 -8.77 7.29
CA ALA A 174 -18.50 -8.60 8.25
C ALA A 174 -19.83 -9.18 7.74
N GLU A 175 -20.04 -9.20 6.42
CA GLU A 175 -21.23 -9.75 5.76
C GLU A 175 -21.10 -11.26 5.50
N ASN A 176 -19.89 -11.75 5.21
CA ASN A 176 -19.60 -13.14 4.93
C ASN A 176 -18.24 -13.53 5.55
N PHE A 177 -18.27 -14.38 6.57
CA PHE A 177 -17.05 -14.80 7.28
C PHE A 177 -16.22 -15.82 6.48
N ASP A 178 -16.83 -16.56 5.54
CA ASP A 178 -16.16 -17.63 4.79
C ASP A 178 -15.07 -17.10 3.84
N ILE A 179 -15.10 -15.80 3.53
CA ILE A 179 -14.07 -15.14 2.70
C ILE A 179 -12.90 -14.57 3.51
N LEU A 180 -12.86 -14.77 4.84
CA LEU A 180 -11.82 -14.17 5.70
C LEU A 180 -10.40 -14.47 5.21
N GLU A 181 -10.08 -15.75 4.95
CA GLU A 181 -8.77 -16.18 4.45
C GLU A 181 -8.38 -15.47 3.15
N GLN A 182 -9.34 -15.34 2.23
CA GLN A 182 -9.14 -14.65 0.95
C GLN A 182 -8.90 -13.16 1.15
N THR A 183 -9.62 -12.52 2.07
CA THR A 183 -9.39 -11.09 2.40
C THR A 183 -8.03 -10.85 3.06
N GLU A 184 -7.56 -11.78 3.89
CA GLU A 184 -6.22 -11.71 4.50
C GLU A 184 -5.10 -11.84 3.46
N ALA A 185 -5.28 -12.73 2.46
CA ALA A 185 -4.34 -12.87 1.35
C ALA A 185 -4.23 -11.57 0.51
N VAL A 186 -5.36 -10.93 0.21
CA VAL A 186 -5.38 -9.61 -0.46
C VAL A 186 -4.60 -8.57 0.34
N GLU A 187 -4.84 -8.47 1.66
CA GLU A 187 -4.11 -7.52 2.50
C GLU A 187 -2.62 -7.83 2.59
N PHE A 188 -2.25 -9.12 2.64
CA PHE A 188 -0.86 -9.56 2.67
C PHE A 188 -0.10 -9.07 1.43
N HIS A 189 -0.61 -9.38 0.24
CA HIS A 189 0.05 -8.98 -1.02
C HIS A 189 0.08 -7.46 -1.20
N LEU A 190 -0.96 -6.73 -0.77
CA LEU A 190 -0.95 -5.27 -0.79
C LEU A 190 0.16 -4.69 0.10
N ARG A 191 0.32 -5.18 1.34
CA ARG A 191 1.38 -4.75 2.26
C ARG A 191 2.76 -5.10 1.72
N GLN A 192 2.93 -6.29 1.16
CA GLN A 192 4.20 -6.74 0.61
C GLN A 192 4.60 -5.92 -0.63
N ALA A 193 3.66 -5.65 -1.53
CA ALA A 193 3.88 -4.79 -2.69
C ALA A 193 4.28 -3.35 -2.27
N ASP A 194 3.60 -2.75 -1.29
CA ASP A 194 3.96 -1.41 -0.79
C ASP A 194 5.35 -1.39 -0.16
N PHE A 195 5.69 -2.40 0.64
CA PHE A 195 7.01 -2.52 1.27
C PHE A 195 8.14 -2.60 0.24
N LEU A 196 7.98 -3.43 -0.79
CA LEU A 196 8.97 -3.59 -1.86
C LEU A 196 9.08 -2.32 -2.71
N ALA A 197 7.95 -1.70 -3.07
CA ALA A 197 7.92 -0.44 -3.80
C ALA A 197 8.62 0.69 -3.01
N TYR A 198 8.35 0.79 -1.71
CA TYR A 198 9.03 1.74 -0.83
C TYR A 198 10.54 1.47 -0.78
N SER A 199 10.94 0.20 -0.65
CA SER A 199 12.35 -0.21 -0.58
C SER A 199 13.11 0.13 -1.86
N ALA A 200 12.47 0.01 -3.03
CA ALA A 200 13.06 0.35 -4.32
C ALA A 200 13.58 1.80 -4.37
N ASN A 201 12.93 2.74 -3.68
CA ASN A 201 13.33 4.14 -3.66
C ASN A 201 14.70 4.38 -2.97
N PHE A 202 15.14 3.47 -2.11
CA PHE A 202 16.36 3.64 -1.31
C PHE A 202 17.45 2.64 -1.66
N ALA A 203 17.11 1.59 -2.41
CA ALA A 203 17.95 0.43 -2.63
C ALA A 203 19.35 0.80 -3.16
N ASP A 204 19.41 1.66 -4.18
CA ASP A 204 20.69 2.05 -4.79
C ASP A 204 21.51 3.06 -3.94
N SER A 205 20.85 3.81 -3.06
CA SER A 205 21.50 4.80 -2.18
C SER A 205 22.12 4.18 -0.91
N SER A 206 21.66 2.99 -0.53
CA SER A 206 21.96 2.37 0.76
C SER A 206 23.37 1.79 0.89
N GLY A 207 24.13 1.68 -0.20
CA GLY A 207 25.44 1.04 -0.24
C GLY A 207 25.43 -0.46 0.10
N ALA A 208 24.24 -1.04 0.36
CA ALA A 208 24.08 -2.47 0.54
C ALA A 208 24.32 -3.20 -0.78
N ALA A 209 25.02 -4.33 -0.73
CA ALA A 209 25.21 -5.17 -1.90
C ALA A 209 23.85 -5.78 -2.29
N CYS A 210 23.43 -5.59 -3.54
CA CYS A 210 22.23 -6.28 -4.04
C CYS A 210 22.42 -7.79 -3.93
N PRO A 211 21.38 -8.56 -3.57
CA PRO A 211 21.45 -10.01 -3.64
C PRO A 211 21.83 -10.42 -5.07
N GLU A 212 22.92 -11.17 -5.19
CA GLU A 212 23.39 -11.63 -6.49
C GLU A 212 22.46 -12.73 -6.97
N ALA A 213 21.88 -12.57 -8.17
CA ALA A 213 21.04 -13.62 -8.76
C ALA A 213 21.85 -14.93 -8.84
N PRO A 214 21.21 -16.10 -8.62
CA PRO A 214 21.89 -17.38 -8.69
C PRO A 214 22.66 -17.51 -10.01
N ARG A 215 23.98 -17.70 -9.92
CA ARG A 215 24.81 -17.88 -11.11
C ARG A 215 24.51 -19.25 -11.72
N VAL A 216 23.76 -19.26 -12.81
CA VAL A 216 23.58 -20.46 -13.63
C VAL A 216 24.88 -20.71 -14.41
N ALA A 217 25.54 -21.84 -14.15
CA ALA A 217 26.80 -22.20 -14.79
C ALA A 217 26.68 -22.15 -16.32
N GLY A 218 27.61 -21.48 -17.00
CA GLY A 218 27.66 -21.38 -18.46
C GLY A 218 26.82 -20.25 -19.08
N ARG A 219 26.09 -19.46 -18.29
CA ARG A 219 25.41 -18.25 -18.79
C ARG A 219 26.24 -17.01 -18.45
N ALA A 220 26.41 -16.11 -19.43
CA ALA A 220 26.98 -14.80 -19.16
C ALA A 220 26.16 -14.11 -18.04
N PRO A 221 26.79 -13.45 -17.06
CA PRO A 221 26.07 -12.79 -16.00
C PRO A 221 25.09 -11.79 -16.62
N PRO A 222 23.82 -11.77 -16.19
CA PRO A 222 22.90 -10.73 -16.65
C PRO A 222 23.54 -9.37 -16.37
N ARG A 223 23.29 -8.39 -17.25
CA ARG A 223 23.70 -7.00 -16.98
C ARG A 223 23.24 -6.66 -15.57
N ARG A 224 24.15 -6.17 -14.72
CA ARG A 224 23.87 -5.86 -13.31
C ARG A 224 22.58 -5.05 -13.24
N ARG A 225 21.50 -5.68 -12.81
CA ARG A 225 20.27 -4.97 -12.45
C ARG A 225 20.60 -4.14 -11.22
N SER A 226 20.12 -2.90 -11.19
CA SER A 226 20.19 -2.11 -9.96
C SER A 226 19.40 -2.82 -8.86
N CYS A 227 19.74 -2.57 -7.59
CA CYS A 227 18.98 -3.15 -6.49
C CYS A 227 17.52 -2.68 -6.59
N ALA A 228 17.33 -1.41 -6.96
CA ALA A 228 16.01 -0.85 -7.23
C ALA A 228 15.25 -1.66 -8.30
N GLY A 229 15.90 -2.04 -9.39
CA GLY A 229 15.29 -2.85 -10.45
C GLY A 229 14.80 -4.22 -9.96
N LEU A 230 15.54 -4.88 -9.05
CA LEU A 230 15.12 -6.14 -8.45
C LEU A 230 13.87 -5.95 -7.57
N TYR A 231 13.87 -4.95 -6.68
CA TYR A 231 12.69 -4.64 -5.87
C TYR A 231 11.46 -4.31 -6.73
N LEU A 232 11.62 -3.59 -7.85
CA LEU A 232 10.52 -3.29 -8.76
C LEU A 232 10.00 -4.54 -9.48
N GLU A 233 10.86 -5.50 -9.83
CA GLU A 233 10.43 -6.79 -10.39
C GLU A 233 9.66 -7.63 -9.37
N ASP A 234 10.16 -7.72 -8.12
CA ASP A 234 9.47 -8.42 -7.04
C ASP A 234 8.14 -7.75 -6.70
N THR A 235 8.11 -6.40 -6.68
CA THR A 235 6.87 -5.63 -6.52
C THR A 235 5.85 -6.00 -7.60
N ARG A 236 6.28 -6.17 -8.85
CA ARG A 236 5.38 -6.59 -9.95
C ARG A 236 4.74 -7.94 -9.68
N ALA A 237 5.51 -8.90 -9.16
CA ALA A 237 5.01 -10.22 -8.82
C ALA A 237 3.94 -10.15 -7.72
N GLU A 238 4.18 -9.33 -6.69
CA GLU A 238 3.19 -9.09 -5.63
C GLU A 238 1.94 -8.37 -6.12
N VAL A 239 2.08 -7.40 -7.04
CA VAL A 239 0.91 -6.73 -7.68
C VAL A 239 0.11 -7.72 -8.52
N GLN A 240 0.76 -8.66 -9.21
CA GLN A 240 0.08 -9.72 -9.95
C GLN A 240 -0.66 -10.66 -9.00
N ALA A 241 -0.01 -11.11 -7.92
CA ALA A 241 -0.65 -11.94 -6.91
C ALA A 241 -1.86 -11.23 -6.28
N LEU A 242 -1.72 -9.95 -5.93
CA LEU A 242 -2.81 -9.11 -5.43
C LEU A 242 -3.99 -9.06 -6.41
N GLU A 243 -3.71 -8.85 -7.70
CA GLU A 243 -4.73 -8.82 -8.76
C GLU A 243 -5.48 -10.15 -8.88
N ASP A 244 -4.74 -11.26 -8.83
CA ASP A 244 -5.32 -12.61 -8.87
C ASP A 244 -6.16 -12.92 -7.63
N GLU A 245 -5.72 -12.53 -6.42
CA GLU A 245 -6.52 -12.72 -5.19
C GLU A 245 -7.79 -11.85 -5.18
N VAL A 246 -7.72 -10.62 -5.70
CA VAL A 246 -8.91 -9.76 -5.89
C VAL A 246 -9.88 -10.37 -6.89
N ARG A 247 -9.37 -10.92 -8.00
CA ARG A 247 -10.19 -11.60 -9.01
C ARG A 247 -10.86 -12.85 -8.45
N LYS A 248 -10.14 -13.69 -7.70
CA LYS A 248 -10.69 -14.86 -7.01
C LYS A 248 -11.81 -14.46 -6.05
N LEU A 249 -11.60 -13.43 -5.23
CA LEU A 249 -12.61 -12.94 -4.30
C LEU A 249 -13.88 -12.48 -5.02
N LYS A 250 -13.72 -11.79 -6.16
CA LYS A 250 -14.84 -11.36 -7.00
C LYS A 250 -15.64 -12.55 -7.55
N LEU A 251 -14.98 -13.62 -7.98
CA LEU A 251 -15.66 -14.84 -8.45
C LEU A 251 -16.46 -15.53 -7.34
N ILE A 252 -15.98 -15.48 -6.09
CA ILE A 252 -16.71 -16.02 -4.94
C ILE A 252 -17.96 -15.18 -4.63
N LEU A 253 -17.85 -13.86 -4.70
CA LEU A 253 -18.93 -12.92 -4.36
C LEU A 253 -19.97 -12.73 -5.46
N LEU A 254 -19.54 -12.82 -6.72
CA LEU A 254 -20.36 -12.65 -7.91
C LEU A 254 -20.28 -13.93 -8.74
N PRO A 255 -20.94 -15.03 -8.31
CA PRO A 255 -21.02 -16.21 -9.15
C PRO A 255 -21.67 -15.78 -10.46
N GLU A 256 -20.95 -15.96 -11.58
CA GLU A 256 -21.49 -15.79 -12.92
C GLU A 256 -22.83 -16.54 -12.97
N PRO A 257 -23.91 -15.92 -13.50
CA PRO A 257 -25.20 -16.58 -13.58
C PRO A 257 -25.00 -17.86 -14.38
N ALA A 258 -25.02 -19.00 -13.68
CA ALA A 258 -24.72 -20.30 -14.23
C ALA A 258 -25.68 -20.58 -15.39
N GLY A 259 -25.22 -20.36 -16.62
CA GLY A 259 -25.94 -20.75 -17.84
C GLY A 259 -27.34 -20.15 -17.99
N GLY A 260 -27.41 -18.88 -18.43
CA GLY A 260 -28.66 -18.26 -18.85
C GLY A 260 -28.66 -17.76 -20.29
N VAL A 261 -27.71 -18.15 -21.15
CA VAL A 261 -27.85 -17.92 -22.60
C VAL A 261 -28.78 -18.99 -23.15
N ALA A 262 -30.07 -18.85 -22.86
CA ALA A 262 -31.08 -19.30 -23.79
C ALA A 262 -30.86 -18.48 -25.06
N THR A 263 -30.05 -19.00 -25.99
CA THR A 263 -30.14 -18.62 -27.39
C THR A 263 -31.59 -18.87 -27.79
N ALA A 264 -32.41 -17.82 -27.71
CA ALA A 264 -33.71 -17.80 -28.34
C ALA A 264 -33.43 -18.08 -29.82
N GLY A 265 -33.67 -19.33 -30.23
CA GLY A 265 -33.62 -19.73 -31.61
C GLY A 265 -34.57 -18.83 -32.37
N ASN A 266 -34.02 -17.96 -33.22
CA ASN A 266 -34.77 -17.36 -34.31
C ASN A 266 -35.13 -18.50 -35.25
N GLY A 267 -36.26 -19.15 -34.98
CA GLY A 267 -36.98 -19.94 -35.96
C GLY A 267 -37.61 -18.98 -36.96
N VAL A 268 -37.08 -18.98 -38.18
CA VAL A 268 -37.77 -18.56 -39.41
C VAL A 268 -37.78 -19.76 -40.34
#